data_AF-A0A6A4GNA4-F1
#
_entry.id   AF-A0A6A4GNA4-F1
#
_cell.length_a   1.000
_cell.length_b   1.000
_cell.length_c   1.000
_cell.angle_alpha   90.00
_cell.angle_beta   90.00
_cell.angle_gamma   90.00
#
_symmetry.space_group_name_H-M   'P 1'
#
loop_
_entity.id
_entity.type
_entity.pdbx_description
1 polymer ?
#
loop_
_entity_poly.entity_id
_entity_poly.type
_entity_poly.pdbx_seq_one_letter_code
_entity_poly.pdbx_strand_id
1 'polypeptide(L)'
;MQEWFSEEWKVVTMAMQDRVLGRGVKYQLGLQKERLCRLFVTWECTIVGVTSTEGLPEWGPSVDEVVGARGIHVLGSGIDVAEDGDYDLEFEHEVDGLLVEHLDSLTISEDYQAMQNNLNWIMYWMLNLMRLLRV
;
A
#
# COMPACT_ATOMS: atom_id res chain seq x y z
N MET A 1 -10.81 -11.78 -11.23
CA MET A 1 -9.50 -11.35 -10.71
C MET A 1 -8.57 -12.55 -10.56
N GLN A 2 -8.90 -13.54 -9.72
CA GLN A 2 -8.09 -14.76 -9.57
C GLN A 2 -7.95 -15.56 -10.87
N GLU A 3 -9.05 -15.75 -11.63
CA GLU A 3 -9.03 -16.42 -12.94
C GLU A 3 -8.16 -15.68 -13.96
N TRP A 4 -8.30 -14.35 -14.05
CA TRP A 4 -7.44 -13.53 -14.91
C TRP A 4 -5.95 -13.66 -14.53
N PHE A 5 -5.64 -13.61 -13.23
CA PHE A 5 -4.26 -13.69 -12.77
C PHE A 5 -3.66 -15.07 -13.03
N SER A 6 -4.43 -16.15 -12.85
CA SER A 6 -3.95 -17.52 -13.11
C SER A 6 -3.68 -17.77 -14.60
N GLU A 7 -4.53 -17.25 -15.49
CA GLU A 7 -4.30 -17.29 -16.93
C GLU A 7 -3.05 -16.50 -17.34
N GLU A 8 -2.95 -15.25 -16.90
CA GLU A 8 -1.83 -14.37 -17.24
C GLU A 8 -0.50 -14.93 -16.71
N TRP A 9 -0.49 -15.41 -15.46
CA TRP A 9 0.67 -16.04 -14.84
C TRP A 9 1.15 -17.25 -15.65
N LYS A 10 0.22 -18.13 -16.03
CA LYS A 10 0.49 -19.32 -16.84
C LYS A 10 1.05 -18.94 -18.21
N VAL A 11 0.46 -17.96 -18.89
CA VAL A 11 0.93 -17.50 -20.20
C VAL A 11 2.37 -16.99 -20.11
N VAL A 12 2.68 -16.17 -19.11
CA VAL A 12 4.02 -15.62 -18.92
C VAL A 12 5.04 -16.71 -18.60
N THR A 13 4.72 -17.65 -17.68
CA THR A 13 5.64 -18.75 -17.35
C THR A 13 5.87 -19.69 -18.54
N MET A 14 4.80 -20.04 -19.28
CA MET A 14 4.93 -20.87 -20.48
C MET A 14 5.76 -20.18 -21.56
N ALA A 15 5.52 -18.88 -21.81
CA ALA A 15 6.28 -18.11 -22.79
C ALA A 15 7.77 -18.03 -22.41
N MET A 16 8.11 -17.87 -21.13
CA MET A 16 9.52 -17.84 -20.70
C MET A 16 10.28 -19.15 -20.95
N GLN A 17 9.59 -20.30 -20.93
CA GLN A 17 10.17 -21.61 -21.20
C GLN A 17 10.44 -21.85 -22.69
N ASP A 18 9.82 -21.07 -23.58
CA ASP A 18 10.02 -21.19 -25.03
C ASP A 18 11.47 -20.82 -25.41
N ARG A 19 12.15 -21.75 -26.10
CA ARG A 19 13.54 -21.58 -26.55
C ARG A 19 13.65 -20.73 -27.82
N VAL A 20 12.55 -20.55 -28.54
CA VAL A 20 12.49 -19.80 -29.82
C VAL A 20 12.40 -18.30 -29.59
N LEU A 21 11.92 -17.85 -28.42
CA LEU A 21 11.80 -16.43 -28.11
C LEU A 21 13.16 -15.74 -28.03
N GLY A 22 13.25 -14.60 -28.70
CA GLY A 22 14.42 -13.73 -28.66
C GLY A 22 14.70 -13.19 -27.26
N ARG A 23 15.98 -12.89 -26.98
CA ARG A 23 16.46 -12.41 -25.68
C ARG A 23 15.69 -11.18 -25.17
N GLY A 24 15.36 -10.24 -26.06
CA GLY A 24 14.59 -9.04 -25.70
C GLY A 24 13.17 -9.35 -25.24
N VAL A 25 12.50 -10.31 -25.88
CA VAL A 25 11.16 -10.75 -25.48
C VAL A 25 11.22 -11.45 -24.12
N LYS A 26 12.23 -12.29 -23.89
CA LYS A 26 12.44 -12.95 -22.58
C LYS A 26 12.69 -11.94 -21.46
N TYR A 27 13.44 -10.88 -21.73
CA TYR A 27 13.65 -9.80 -20.76
C TYR A 27 12.33 -9.09 -20.41
N GLN A 28 11.52 -8.75 -21.42
CA GLN A 28 10.21 -8.14 -21.19
C GLN A 28 9.26 -9.07 -20.42
N LEU A 29 9.26 -10.36 -20.73
CA LEU A 29 8.50 -11.36 -19.98
C LEU A 29 8.98 -11.48 -18.53
N GLY A 30 10.28 -11.36 -18.28
CA GLY A 30 10.85 -11.30 -16.93
C GLY A 30 10.33 -10.09 -16.14
N LEU A 31 10.35 -8.90 -16.74
CA LEU A 31 9.77 -7.69 -16.12
C LEU A 31 8.27 -7.84 -15.86
N GLN A 32 7.54 -8.46 -16.78
CA GLN A 32 6.11 -8.70 -16.62
C GLN A 32 5.83 -9.69 -15.49
N LYS A 33 6.63 -10.75 -15.39
CA LYS A 33 6.57 -11.73 -14.30
C LYS A 33 6.79 -11.05 -12.95
N GLU A 34 7.81 -10.19 -12.84
CA GLU A 34 8.10 -9.43 -11.63
C GLU A 34 6.93 -8.50 -11.23
N ARG A 35 6.32 -7.82 -12.20
CA ARG A 35 5.13 -6.99 -11.96
C ARG A 35 3.94 -7.81 -11.44
N LEU A 36 3.71 -9.00 -12.00
CA LEU A 36 2.67 -9.90 -11.52
C LEU A 36 2.92 -10.36 -10.09
N CYS A 37 4.17 -10.66 -9.71
CA CYS A 37 4.50 -10.97 -8.32
C CYS A 37 4.21 -9.80 -7.37
N ARG A 38 4.58 -8.57 -7.74
CA ARG A 38 4.27 -7.37 -6.93
C ARG A 38 2.76 -7.18 -6.78
N LEU A 39 2.02 -7.32 -7.88
CA LEU A 39 0.56 -7.23 -7.87
C LEU A 39 -0.07 -8.28 -6.95
N PHE A 40 0.46 -9.51 -6.96
CA PHE A 40 0.02 -10.58 -6.08
C PHE A 40 0.22 -10.22 -4.60
N VAL A 41 1.39 -9.70 -4.22
CA VAL A 41 1.66 -9.26 -2.84
C VAL A 41 0.72 -8.13 -2.41
N THR A 42 0.53 -7.12 -3.25
CA THR A 42 -0.38 -6.01 -2.94
C THR A 42 -1.81 -6.51 -2.76
N TRP A 43 -2.26 -7.46 -3.59
CA TRP A 43 -3.59 -8.05 -3.48
C TRP A 43 -3.72 -8.96 -2.27
N GLU A 44 -2.70 -9.75 -1.93
CA GLU A 44 -2.69 -10.58 -0.73
C GLU A 44 -2.86 -9.73 0.54
N CYS A 45 -2.15 -8.60 0.64
CA CYS A 45 -2.24 -7.68 1.77
C CYS A 45 -3.59 -6.93 1.83
N THR A 46 -4.22 -6.67 0.68
CA THR A 46 -5.52 -5.94 0.63
C THR A 46 -6.73 -6.85 0.70
N ILE A 47 -6.58 -8.15 0.43
CA ILE A 47 -7.64 -9.15 0.34
C ILE A 47 -7.48 -10.21 1.45
N VAL A 48 -6.99 -9.81 2.64
CA VAL A 48 -6.91 -10.67 3.82
C VAL A 48 -8.24 -11.42 4.01
N GLY A 49 -8.26 -12.73 3.74
CA GLY A 49 -9.42 -13.61 3.97
C GLY A 49 -10.13 -14.21 2.75
N VAL A 50 -9.73 -13.95 1.49
CA VAL A 50 -10.30 -14.72 0.36
C VAL A 50 -9.60 -16.07 0.26
N THR A 51 -10.21 -17.07 0.88
CA THR A 51 -9.79 -18.47 0.76
C THR A 51 -9.79 -18.89 -0.71
N SER A 52 -8.66 -19.45 -1.15
CA SER A 52 -8.52 -20.09 -2.46
C SER A 52 -9.70 -21.03 -2.70
N THR A 53 -10.46 -20.81 -3.77
CA THR A 53 -11.51 -21.73 -4.21
C THR A 53 -10.90 -23.12 -4.44
N GLU A 54 -11.43 -24.13 -3.74
CA GLU A 54 -11.02 -25.53 -3.91
C GLU A 54 -11.10 -25.92 -5.39
N GLY A 55 -9.98 -26.35 -5.97
CA GLY A 55 -9.90 -26.88 -7.33
C GLY A 55 -9.03 -26.10 -8.32
N LEU A 56 -8.48 -24.93 -7.96
CA LEU A 56 -7.46 -24.29 -8.78
C LEU A 56 -6.08 -24.92 -8.52
N PRO A 57 -5.34 -25.37 -9.57
CA PRO A 57 -3.93 -25.71 -9.42
C PRO A 57 -3.16 -24.48 -8.92
N GLU A 58 -2.02 -24.69 -8.26
CA GLU A 58 -1.12 -23.66 -7.69
C GLU A 58 -1.17 -22.36 -8.51
N TRP A 59 -2.00 -21.42 -8.06
CA TRP A 59 -2.42 -20.27 -8.86
C TRP A 59 -1.55 -19.10 -8.47
N GLY A 60 -0.43 -18.94 -9.18
CA GLY A 60 0.43 -17.78 -9.00
C GLY A 60 1.89 -18.12 -8.70
N PRO A 61 2.65 -17.13 -8.22
CA PRO A 61 4.07 -17.27 -7.95
C PRO A 61 4.33 -18.26 -6.84
N SER A 62 5.50 -18.91 -6.89
CA SER A 62 5.94 -19.74 -5.77
C SER A 62 6.22 -18.88 -4.53
N VAL A 63 6.21 -19.49 -3.36
CA VAL A 63 6.50 -18.81 -2.08
C VAL A 63 7.82 -18.02 -2.16
N ASP A 64 8.86 -18.60 -2.76
CA ASP A 64 10.17 -17.93 -2.94
C ASP A 64 10.09 -16.66 -3.81
N GLU A 65 9.27 -16.68 -4.87
CA GLU A 65 9.05 -15.52 -5.75
C GLU A 65 8.23 -14.42 -5.08
N VAL A 66 7.33 -14.81 -4.17
CA VAL A 66 6.54 -13.88 -3.34
C VAL A 66 7.42 -13.20 -2.30
N VAL A 67 8.31 -13.93 -1.63
CA VAL A 67 9.23 -13.38 -0.62
C VAL A 67 10.13 -12.29 -1.21
N GLY A 68 10.70 -12.53 -2.40
CA GLY A 68 11.50 -11.52 -3.09
C GLY A 68 10.70 -10.27 -3.48
N ALA A 69 9.45 -10.44 -3.91
CA ALA A 69 8.56 -9.33 -4.24
C ALA A 69 8.09 -8.53 -3.02
N ARG A 70 7.91 -9.20 -1.87
CA ARG A 70 7.57 -8.56 -0.58
C ARG A 70 8.65 -7.59 -0.12
N GLY A 71 9.93 -7.99 -0.18
CA GLY A 71 11.04 -7.11 0.18
C GLY A 71 11.02 -5.77 -0.58
N ILE A 72 10.71 -5.80 -1.89
CA ILE A 72 10.62 -4.59 -2.71
C ILE A 72 9.36 -3.77 -2.41
N HIS A 73 8.23 -4.42 -2.13
CA HIS A 73 6.97 -3.73 -1.83
C HIS A 73 7.03 -3.00 -0.49
N VAL A 74 7.62 -3.63 0.54
CA VAL A 74 7.73 -3.09 1.90
C VAL A 74 8.79 -2.00 2.00
N LEU A 75 9.97 -2.21 1.39
CA LEU A 75 11.10 -1.30 1.54
C LEU A 75 11.17 -0.18 0.49
N GLY A 76 10.39 -0.28 -0.59
CA GLY A 76 10.51 0.60 -1.75
C GLY A 76 11.72 0.28 -2.63
N SER A 77 11.68 0.74 -3.88
CA SER A 77 12.60 0.35 -4.97
C SER A 77 14.09 0.73 -4.78
N GLY A 78 14.50 1.25 -3.62
CA GLY A 78 15.83 1.81 -3.37
C GLY A 78 16.61 1.18 -2.22
N ILE A 79 16.08 0.16 -1.56
CA ILE A 79 16.72 -0.50 -0.41
C ILE A 79 17.06 -1.93 -0.79
N ASP A 80 18.33 -2.31 -0.65
CA ASP A 80 18.79 -3.68 -0.86
C ASP A 80 18.08 -4.61 0.13
N VAL A 81 17.33 -5.57 -0.41
CA VAL A 81 16.62 -6.59 0.37
C VAL A 81 17.67 -7.40 1.12
N ALA A 82 17.65 -7.32 2.45
CA ALA A 82 18.50 -8.18 3.28
C ALA A 82 18.14 -9.65 3.01
N GLU A 83 19.15 -10.48 2.74
CA GLU A 83 19.02 -11.90 2.37
C GLU A 83 18.47 -12.76 3.53
N ASP A 84 18.38 -12.20 4.73
CA ASP A 84 18.02 -12.92 5.95
C ASP A 84 16.92 -12.16 6.71
N GLY A 85 15.76 -12.81 6.86
CA GLY A 85 14.89 -12.58 8.02
C GLY A 85 13.64 -11.73 7.79
N ASP A 86 12.53 -12.43 7.58
CA ASP A 86 11.21 -12.17 8.18
C ASP A 86 10.76 -10.69 8.25
N TYR A 87 10.24 -10.19 7.12
CA TYR A 87 9.53 -8.92 7.11
C TYR A 87 8.19 -9.11 7.81
N ASP A 88 8.10 -8.61 9.04
CA ASP A 88 6.88 -8.60 9.83
C ASP A 88 5.87 -7.59 9.24
N LEU A 89 5.06 -8.09 8.30
CA LEU A 89 3.99 -7.33 7.66
C LEU A 89 2.90 -6.91 8.65
N GLU A 90 2.75 -7.65 9.75
CA GLU A 90 1.78 -7.35 10.81
C GLU A 90 2.21 -6.10 11.59
N PHE A 91 3.52 -5.98 11.85
CA PHE A 91 4.12 -4.78 12.44
C PHE A 91 3.95 -3.53 11.55
N GLU A 92 4.27 -3.59 10.26
CA GLU A 92 4.12 -2.44 9.36
C GLU A 92 2.65 -1.99 9.22
N HIS A 93 1.71 -2.94 9.12
CA HIS A 93 0.28 -2.62 9.06
C HIS A 93 -0.23 -1.96 10.35
N GLU A 94 0.24 -2.39 11.52
CA GLU A 94 -0.09 -1.74 12.79
C GLU A 94 0.50 -0.32 12.88
N VAL A 95 1.72 -0.14 12.39
CA VAL A 95 2.40 1.17 12.33
C VAL A 95 1.65 2.16 11.42
N ASP A 96 1.22 1.73 10.23
CA ASP A 96 0.44 2.58 9.33
C ASP A 96 -0.90 3.01 9.95
N GLY A 97 -1.60 2.10 10.65
CA GLY A 97 -2.82 2.42 11.38
C GLY A 97 -2.60 3.46 12.48
N LEU A 98 -1.54 3.29 13.27
CA LEU A 98 -1.17 4.22 14.35
C LEU A 98 -0.77 5.60 13.82
N LEU A 99 -0.05 5.64 12.69
CA LEU A 99 0.34 6.90 12.03
C LEU A 99 -0.89 7.67 11.50
N VAL A 100 -1.86 6.97 10.91
CA VAL A 100 -3.11 7.58 10.46
C VAL A 100 -3.90 8.14 11.65
N GLU A 101 -4.06 7.37 12.73
CA GLU A 101 -4.75 7.83 13.94
C GLU A 101 -4.05 9.07 14.55
N HIS A 102 -2.71 9.08 14.55
CA HIS A 102 -1.96 10.22 15.06
C HIS A 102 -2.14 11.48 14.19
N LEU A 103 -2.16 11.33 12.86
CA LEU A 103 -2.42 12.42 11.92
C LEU A 103 -3.85 12.98 12.08
N ASP A 104 -4.83 12.12 12.28
CA ASP A 104 -6.21 12.53 12.56
C ASP A 104 -6.31 13.28 13.90
N SER A 105 -5.60 12.81 14.94
CA SER A 105 -5.53 13.49 16.23
C SER A 105 -4.92 14.89 16.12
N LEU A 106 -3.84 15.04 15.36
CA LEU A 106 -3.22 16.33 15.09
C LEU A 106 -4.19 17.27 14.37
N THR A 107 -4.86 16.78 13.33
CA THR A 107 -5.85 17.54 12.56
C THR A 107 -6.98 18.05 13.45
N ILE A 108 -7.52 17.19 14.32
CA ILE A 108 -8.56 17.57 15.29
C ILE A 108 -8.05 18.66 16.25
N SER A 109 -6.82 18.53 16.76
CA SER A 109 -6.23 19.51 17.67
C SER A 109 -6.06 20.88 17.00
N GLU A 110 -5.60 20.91 15.75
CA GLU A 110 -5.44 22.13 14.97
C GLU A 110 -6.77 22.83 14.72
N ASP A 111 -7.82 22.07 14.37
CA ASP A 111 -9.17 22.59 14.18
C ASP A 111 -9.75 23.20 15.47
N TYR A 112 -9.56 22.54 16.61
CA TYR A 112 -9.97 23.08 17.91
C TYR A 112 -9.26 24.38 18.24
N GLN A 113 -7.95 24.47 17.98
CA GLN A 113 -7.18 25.68 18.22
C GLN A 113 -7.63 26.83 17.31
N ALA A 114 -7.96 26.54 16.04
CA ALA A 114 -8.49 27.51 15.11
C ALA A 114 -9.88 28.03 15.54
N MET A 115 -10.79 27.15 15.98
CA MET A 115 -12.09 27.56 16.52
C MET A 115 -11.96 28.42 17.77
N GLN A 116 -11.06 28.07 18.68
CA GLN A 116 -10.84 28.83 19.92
C GLN A 116 -10.32 30.24 19.62
N ASN A 117 -9.42 30.38 18.65
CA ASN A 117 -8.91 31.68 18.22
C ASN A 117 -10.00 32.53 17.56
N ASN A 118 -10.87 31.92 16.74
CA ASN A 118 -12.01 32.60 16.14
C ASN A 118 -13.03 33.08 17.20
N LEU A 119 -13.34 32.25 18.20
CA LEU A 119 -14.23 32.63 19.31
C LEU A 119 -13.66 33.81 20.10
N ASN A 120 -12.37 33.76 20.43
CA ASN A 120 -11.68 34.85 21.11
C ASN A 120 -11.71 36.14 20.28
N TRP A 121 -11.50 36.04 18.96
CA TRP A 121 -11.55 37.18 18.05
C TRP A 121 -12.96 37.79 17.97
N ILE A 122 -14.01 36.95 17.87
CA ILE A 122 -15.41 37.39 17.88
C ILE A 122 -15.75 38.09 19.20
N MET A 123 -15.38 37.49 20.34
CA MET A 123 -15.60 38.11 21.65
C MET A 123 -14.93 39.48 21.76
N TYR A 124 -13.67 39.59 21.31
CA TYR A 124 -12.92 40.85 21.33
C TYR A 124 -13.61 41.93 20.47
N TRP A 125 -14.08 41.56 19.29
CA TRP A 125 -14.85 42.44 18.41
C TRP A 125 -16.18 42.88 19.03
N MET A 126 -16.96 41.95 19.60
CA MET A 126 -18.23 42.28 20.24
C MET A 126 -18.05 43.20 21.45
N LEU A 127 -17.00 42.98 22.27
CA LEU A 127 -16.67 43.85 23.40
C LEU A 127 -16.30 45.27 22.97
N ASN A 128 -15.50 45.41 21.90
CA ASN A 128 -15.17 46.72 21.34
C ASN A 128 -16.38 47.42 20.69
N LEU A 129 -17.23 46.67 19.98
CA LEU A 129 -18.45 47.20 19.39
C LEU A 129 -19.41 47.72 20.48
N MET A 130 -19.60 46.96 21.56
CA MET A 130 -20.41 47.39 22.71
C MET A 130 -19.84 48.61 23.43
N ARG A 131 -18.50 48.79 23.45
CA ARG A 131 -17.87 50.00 24.00
C ARG A 131 -18.11 51.23 23.12
N LEU A 132 -18.09 51.07 21.80
CA LEU A 132 -18.35 52.16 20.84
C LEU A 132 -19.82 52.61 20.83
N LEU A 133 -20.75 51.69 21.07
CA LEU A 133 -22.20 51.96 21.11
C LEU A 133 -22.69 52.57 22.44
N ARG A 134 -21.83 52.70 23.45
CA ARG A 134 -22.17 53.22 24.79
C ARG A 134 -21.79 54.70 24.98
N VAL A 135 -21.41 55.39 23.91
CA VAL A 135 -21.16 56.84 23.81
C VAL A 135 -22.30 57.48 23.04
#